data_AF-A0ABD0N5T9-F1
#
_entry.id   AF-A0ABD0N5T9-F1
#
_cell.length_a   1.000
_cell.length_b   1.000
_cell.length_c   1.000
_cell.angle_alpha   90.00
_cell.angle_beta   90.00
_cell.angle_gamma   90.00
#
_symmetry.space_group_name_H-M   'P 1'
#
loop_
_entity.id
_entity.type
_entity.pdbx_description
1 polymer ?
#
loop_
_entity_poly.entity_id
_entity_poly.type
_entity_poly.pdbx_seq_one_letter_code
_entity_poly.pdbx_strand_id
1 'polypeptide(L)' 'MANSGRTIILSIHQPRYSIYRLFDSITLLVGGRLVYHGPAQDTLDYFSQI' A
#
# COMPACT_ATOMS: atom_id res chain seq x y z
N MET A 1 -8.12 11.41 -10.62
CA MET A 1 -7.17 10.84 -11.60
C MET A 1 -7.22 9.31 -11.59
N ALA A 2 -7.06 8.63 -10.45
CA ALA A 2 -7.31 7.18 -10.38
C ALA A 2 -8.76 6.84 -10.79
N ASN A 3 -9.74 7.55 -10.21
CA ASN A 3 -11.17 7.37 -10.51
C ASN A 3 -11.60 7.64 -11.96
N SER A 4 -10.71 8.20 -12.80
CA SER A 4 -10.97 8.34 -14.25
C SER A 4 -10.42 7.15 -15.06
N GLY A 5 -10.25 5.98 -14.42
CA GLY A 5 -9.78 4.75 -15.06
C GLY A 5 -8.26 4.71 -15.33
N ARG A 6 -7.46 5.51 -14.62
CA ARG A 6 -5.99 5.52 -14.78
C ARG A 6 -5.33 4.75 -13.65
N THR A 7 -4.42 3.82 -13.97
CA THR A 7 -3.55 3.18 -12.98
C THR A 7 -2.43 4.13 -12.58
N ILE A 8 -2.25 4.36 -11.28
CA ILE A 8 -1.20 5.20 -10.73
C ILE A 8 -0.31 4.33 -9.84
N ILE A 9 0.98 4.29 -10.16
CA ILE A 9 2.00 3.60 -9.36
C ILE A 9 2.98 4.67 -8.87
N LEU A 10 3.25 4.66 -7.58
CA LEU A 10 4.12 5.64 -6.93
C LEU A 10 4.84 5.00 -5.75
N SER A 11 5.99 5.57 -5.38
CA SER A 11 6.68 5.26 -4.14
C SER A 11 6.56 6.45 -3.19
N ILE A 12 6.24 6.19 -1.92
CA ILE A 12 6.20 7.21 -0.88
C ILE A 12 7.08 6.76 0.28
N HIS A 13 7.98 7.65 0.67
CA HIS A 13 8.72 7.50 1.92
C HIS A 13 7.90 8.08 3.08
N GLN A 14 7.54 7.24 4.06
CA GLN A 14 6.85 7.63 5.30
C GLN A 14 5.54 8.41 5.09
N PRO A 15 4.48 7.79 4.54
CA PRO A 15 3.19 8.45 4.39
C PRO A 15 2.57 8.75 5.77
N ARG A 16 1.94 9.92 5.90
CA ARG A 16 1.01 10.15 7.01
C ARG A 16 -0.20 9.22 6.87
N TYR A 17 -0.85 8.88 7.97
CA TYR A 17 -2.03 8.00 7.95
C TYR A 17 -3.17 8.52 7.05
N SER A 18 -3.35 9.85 6.98
CA SER A 18 -4.33 10.47 6.08
C SER A 18 -4.07 10.17 4.60
N ILE A 19 -2.80 10.00 4.20
CA ILE A 19 -2.40 9.61 2.85
C ILE A 19 -2.49 8.10 2.67
N TYR A 20 -2.07 7.32 3.68
CA TYR A 20 -2.18 5.85 3.67
C TYR A 20 -3.60 5.38 3.32
N ARG A 21 -4.61 6.05 3.90
CA ARG A 21 -6.03 5.77 3.66
C ARG A 21 -6.53 6.02 2.23
N LEU A 22 -5.72 6.61 1.36
CA LEU A 22 -6.06 6.89 -0.03
C LEU A 22 -5.58 5.80 -1.00
N PHE A 23 -4.80 4.83 -0.52
CA PHE A 23 -4.27 3.79 -1.39
C PHE A 23 -5.31 2.69 -1.60
N ASP A 24 -5.48 2.26 -2.86
CA ASP A 24 -6.27 1.07 -3.20
C ASP A 24 -5.50 -0.21 -2.85
N SER A 25 -4.19 -0.22 -3.15
CA SER A 25 -3.29 -1.34 -2.87
C SER A 25 -1.93 -0.86 -2.38
N ILE A 26 -1.24 -1.71 -1.62
CA ILE A 26 0.08 -1.45 -1.06
C ILE A 26 1.04 -2.55 -1.48
N THR A 27 2.26 -2.16 -1.81
CA THR A 27 3.41 -3.05 -1.98
C THR A 27 4.48 -2.65 -0.96
N LEU A 28 4.80 -3.54 -0.02
CA LEU A 28 5.86 -3.34 0.96
C LEU A 28 7.10 -4.16 0.58
N LEU A 29 8.22 -3.45 0.49
CA LEU A 29 9.54 -4.01 0.21
C LEU A 29 10.45 -3.80 1.41
N VAL A 30 11.19 -4.84 1.81
CA VAL A 30 12.25 -4.75 2.82
C VAL A 30 13.51 -5.40 2.25
N GLY A 31 14.60 -4.64 2.18
CA GLY A 31 15.86 -5.14 1.62
C GLY A 31 15.74 -5.65 0.18
N GLY A 32 14.85 -5.07 -0.63
CA GLY A 32 14.57 -5.49 -2.01
C GLY A 32 13.68 -6.74 -2.13
N ARG A 33 13.17 -7.29 -1.02
CA ARG A 33 12.26 -8.44 -1.03
C ARG A 33 10.82 -8.00 -0.80
N LEU A 34 9.88 -8.65 -1.48
CA LEU A 34 8.46 -8.45 -1.27
C LEU A 34 8.02 -9.03 0.06
N VAL A 35 7.48 -8.18 0.94
CA VAL A 35 6.93 -8.58 2.24
C VAL A 35 5.41 -8.62 2.18
N TYR A 36 4.78 -7.71 1.44
CA TYR A 36 3.34 -7.67 1.28
C TYR A 36 2.96 -7.05 -0.07
N HIS A 37 1.93 -7.61 -0.72
CA HIS A 37 1.22 -6.99 -1.83
C HIS A 37 -0.26 -7.32 -1.71
N GLY A 38 -1.11 -6.29 -1.64
CA GLY A 38 -2.54 -6.49 -1.50
C GLY A 38 -3.32 -5.20 -1.26
N PRO A 39 -4.63 -5.30 -1.02
CA PRO A 39 -5.47 -4.15 -0.69
C PRO A 39 -5.00 -3.44 0.58
N ALA A 40 -4.94 -2.11 0.55
CA ALA A 40 -4.39 -1.33 1.67
C ALA A 40 -5.10 -1.61 3.01
N GLN A 41 -6.40 -1.90 2.96
CA GLN A 41 -7.25 -2.21 4.10
C GLN A 41 -6.91 -3.56 4.76
N ASP A 42 -6.44 -4.55 4.00
CA ASP A 42 -6.15 -5.90 4.51
C ASP A 42 -4.76 -5.99 5.15
N THR A 43 -3.95 -4.95 4.98
CA THR A 43 -2.55 -4.90 5.43
C THR A 43 -2.44 -5.14 6.94
N LEU A 44 -3.29 -4.50 7.75
CA LEU A 44 -3.24 -4.64 9.21
C LEU A 44 -3.59 -6.07 9.65
N ASP A 45 -4.61 -6.66 9.05
CA ASP A 45 -5.02 -8.04 9.33
C ASP A 45 -3.92 -9.01 8.96
N TYR A 46 -3.27 -8.84 7.80
CA TYR A 46 -2.11 -9.62 7.38
C TYR A 46 -0.99 -9.59 8.41
N PHE A 47 -0.59 -8.40 8.88
CA PHE A 47 0.49 -8.26 9.86
C PHE A 47 0.09 -8.66 11.28
N SER A 48 -1.21 -8.74 11.60
CA SER A 48 -1.69 -9.22 12.90
C SER A 48 -1.54 -10.74 13.09
N GLN A 49 -1.35 -11.49 12.00
CA GLN A 49 -1.23 -12.95 11.98
C GLN A 49 0.23 -13.45 12.00
N ILE A 50 1.19 -12.54 12.14
CA ILE A 50 2.64 -12.83 12.12
C ILE A 50 3.20 -12.85 13.54
#